data_AF-K1UII2-F1
#
_entry.id   AF-K1UII2-F1
#
_cell.length_a   1.000
_cell.length_b   1.000
_cell.length_c   1.000
_cell.angle_alpha   90.00
_cell.angle_beta   90.00
_cell.angle_gamma   90.00
#
_symmetry.space_group_name_H-M   'P 1'
#
loop_
_entity.id
_entity.type
_entity.pdbx_description
1 polymer ?
#
loop_
_entity_poly.entity_id
_entity_poly.type
_entity_poly.pdbx_seq_one_letter_code
_entity_poly.pdbx_strand_id
1 'polypeptide(L)'
;MMTIEEILAGESKNVEFKENLPEKSIKYMKSVVAFANGTGGKIIFGIADKSREVVGFDKEEVFKIMDAIRELIVNAMVHRSYLDHGTIQVAVYDNRWKSLL
;
A
#
# COMPACT_ATOMS: atom_id res chain seq x y z
N MET A 1 -5.61 2.35 -10.64
CA MET A 1 -6.76 2.18 -9.73
C MET A 1 -7.01 0.68 -9.61
N MET A 2 -7.14 0.13 -8.40
CA MET A 2 -7.44 -1.30 -8.20
C MET A 2 -8.94 -1.56 -8.38
N THR A 3 -9.31 -2.71 -8.94
CA THR A 3 -10.69 -3.12 -9.16
C THR A 3 -11.29 -3.78 -7.91
N ILE A 4 -12.62 -3.84 -7.83
CA ILE A 4 -13.33 -4.56 -6.75
C ILE A 4 -12.96 -6.04 -6.73
N GLU A 5 -12.80 -6.64 -7.92
CA GLU A 5 -12.40 -8.03 -8.09
C GLU A 5 -11.02 -8.31 -7.48
N GLU A 6 -10.06 -7.40 -7.67
CA GLU A 6 -8.73 -7.48 -7.07
C GLU A 6 -8.76 -7.35 -5.53
N ILE A 7 -9.70 -6.58 -4.97
CA ILE A 7 -9.87 -6.49 -3.51
C ILE A 7 -10.46 -7.80 -2.96
N LEU A 8 -11.46 -8.35 -3.64
CA LEU A 8 -12.10 -9.62 -3.25
C LEU A 8 -11.14 -10.81 -3.36
N ALA A 9 -10.22 -10.79 -4.32
CA ALA A 9 -9.20 -11.82 -4.52
C ALA A 9 -8.22 -11.96 -3.32
N GLY A 10 -8.07 -10.93 -2.49
CA GLY A 10 -7.28 -10.99 -1.26
C GLY A 10 -5.78 -10.77 -1.45
N GLU A 11 -5.02 -10.92 -0.35
CA GLU A 11 -3.56 -10.74 -0.37
C GLU A 11 -2.88 -11.77 -1.28
N SER A 12 -1.76 -11.37 -1.87
CA SER A 12 -0.94 -12.26 -2.69
C SER A 12 0.54 -11.89 -2.55
N LYS A 13 1.42 -12.65 -3.22
CA LYS A 13 2.86 -12.37 -3.22
C LYS A 13 3.24 -10.94 -3.63
N ASN A 14 2.37 -10.25 -4.37
CA ASN A 14 2.60 -8.89 -4.89
C ASN A 14 1.47 -7.91 -4.47
N VAL A 15 0.59 -8.30 -3.54
CA VAL A 15 -0.52 -7.47 -3.05
C VAL A 15 -0.58 -7.59 -1.53
N GLU A 16 -0.42 -6.48 -0.84
CA GLU A 16 -0.54 -6.41 0.62
C GLU A 16 -1.60 -5.40 1.04
N PHE A 17 -2.46 -5.80 1.97
CA PHE A 17 -3.48 -4.94 2.56
C PHE A 17 -3.04 -4.44 3.94
N LYS A 18 -3.38 -3.19 4.23
CA LYS A 18 -3.21 -2.57 5.54
C LYS A 18 -4.43 -1.72 5.84
N GLU A 19 -4.99 -1.90 7.03
CA GLU A 19 -6.10 -1.07 7.46
C GLU A 19 -5.63 0.37 7.74
N ASN A 20 -4.56 0.48 8.53
CA ASN A 20 -3.97 1.75 8.98
C ASN A 20 -2.49 1.81 8.65
N LEU A 21 -1.89 3.00 8.75
CA LEU A 21 -0.43 3.13 8.77
C LEU A 21 0.11 2.51 10.07
N PRO A 22 0.95 1.47 10.02
CA PRO A 22 1.58 0.94 11.23
C PRO A 22 2.43 2.02 11.91
N GLU A 23 2.33 2.16 13.24
CA GLU A 23 3.16 3.08 14.03
C GLU A 23 4.66 2.91 13.75
N LYS A 24 5.07 1.67 13.44
CA LYS A 24 6.43 1.34 13.05
C LYS A 24 6.50 1.16 11.53
N SER A 25 7.13 2.12 10.87
CA SER A 25 7.39 2.12 9.43
C SER A 25 8.05 0.83 8.91
N ILE A 26 8.89 0.19 9.74
CA ILE A 26 9.68 -1.00 9.38
C ILE A 26 8.84 -2.16 8.84
N LYS A 27 7.60 -2.38 9.35
CA LYS A 27 6.82 -3.58 8.98
C LYS A 27 6.46 -3.63 7.50
N TYR A 28 5.87 -2.55 6.98
CA TYR A 28 5.47 -2.46 5.57
C TYR A 28 6.62 -1.96 4.68
N MET A 29 7.64 -1.31 5.26
CA MET A 29 8.89 -0.99 4.55
C MET A 29 9.59 -2.24 4.01
N LYS A 30 9.57 -3.35 4.76
CA LYS A 30 10.12 -4.63 4.27
C LYS A 30 9.45 -5.06 2.98
N SER A 31 8.14 -4.90 2.88
CA SER A 31 7.37 -5.23 1.68
C SER A 31 7.66 -4.27 0.54
N VAL A 32 7.78 -2.97 0.81
CA VAL A 32 8.22 -1.98 -0.19
C VAL A 32 9.56 -2.38 -0.79
N VAL A 33 10.56 -2.70 0.05
CA VAL A 33 11.89 -3.13 -0.42
C VAL A 33 11.82 -4.46 -1.17
N ALA A 34 11.06 -5.43 -0.66
CA ALA A 34 10.87 -6.72 -1.33
C ALA A 34 10.21 -6.58 -2.71
N PHE A 35 9.22 -5.69 -2.84
CA PHE A 35 8.57 -5.40 -4.12
C PHE A 35 9.49 -4.64 -5.07
N ALA A 36 10.29 -3.68 -4.57
CA ALA A 36 11.27 -2.93 -5.37
C ALA A 36 12.32 -3.83 -6.03
N ASN A 37 12.78 -4.84 -5.28
CA ASN A 37 13.82 -5.78 -5.70
C ASN A 37 13.25 -7.05 -6.36
N GLY A 38 11.92 -7.21 -6.37
CA GLY A 38 11.24 -8.34 -6.97
C GLY A 38 10.53 -7.98 -8.27
N THR A 39 9.39 -8.63 -8.52
CA THR A 39 8.55 -8.35 -9.70
C THR A 39 7.71 -7.07 -9.58
N GLY A 40 7.92 -6.26 -8.56
CA GLY A 40 7.00 -5.19 -8.17
C GLY A 40 5.83 -5.70 -7.33
N GLY A 41 4.99 -4.76 -6.90
CA GLY A 41 3.83 -5.06 -6.05
C GLY A 41 3.01 -3.83 -5.69
N LYS A 42 1.87 -4.09 -5.06
CA LYS A 42 0.90 -3.11 -4.60
C LYS A 42 0.77 -3.20 -3.08
N ILE A 43 0.88 -2.06 -2.40
CA ILE A 43 0.44 -1.93 -1.01
C ILE A 43 -0.80 -1.06 -1.00
N ILE A 44 -1.84 -1.53 -0.35
CA ILE A 44 -3.12 -0.86 -0.29
C ILE A 44 -3.46 -0.55 1.17
N PHE A 45 -3.61 0.75 1.46
CA PHE A 45 -4.01 1.24 2.78
C PHE A 45 -5.51 1.55 2.81
N GLY A 46 -6.13 1.36 3.98
CA GLY A 46 -7.55 1.61 4.22
C GLY A 46 -8.43 0.37 4.04
N ILE A 47 -7.84 -0.84 4.01
CA ILE A 47 -8.59 -2.11 3.87
C ILE A 47 -8.32 -2.99 5.09
N ALA A 48 -9.38 -3.41 5.77
CA ALA A 48 -9.31 -4.31 6.91
C ALA A 48 -8.80 -5.69 6.47
N ASP A 49 -7.75 -6.19 7.14
CA ASP A 49 -7.04 -7.41 6.76
C ASP A 49 -7.95 -8.66 6.70
N LYS A 50 -8.81 -8.84 7.72
CA LYS A 50 -9.66 -10.03 7.84
C LYS A 50 -10.97 -9.94 7.06
N SER A 51 -11.67 -8.81 7.17
CA SER A 51 -12.98 -8.64 6.54
C SER A 51 -12.88 -8.19 5.08
N ARG A 52 -11.72 -7.63 4.67
CA ARG A 52 -11.53 -6.93 3.38
C ARG A 52 -12.48 -5.75 3.18
N GLU A 53 -13.08 -5.26 4.26
CA GLU A 53 -13.90 -4.06 4.22
C GLU A 53 -13.01 -2.84 3.97
N VAL A 54 -13.49 -1.96 3.09
CA VAL A 54 -12.87 -0.65 2.91
C VAL A 54 -13.24 0.20 4.13
N VAL A 55 -12.26 0.36 5.02
CA VAL A 55 -12.36 1.26 6.16
C VAL A 55 -12.16 2.68 5.67
N GLY A 56 -11.10 2.89 4.88
CA GLY A 56 -10.65 4.17 4.34
C GLY A 56 -9.95 5.06 5.37
N PHE A 57 -9.57 6.26 4.93
CA PHE A 57 -9.13 7.35 5.80
C PHE A 57 -9.95 8.61 5.55
N ASP A 58 -9.97 9.49 6.55
CA ASP A 58 -10.51 10.84 6.37
C ASP A 58 -9.63 11.63 5.40
N LYS A 59 -10.25 12.55 4.65
CA LYS A 59 -9.61 13.28 3.57
C LYS A 59 -8.37 14.06 4.02
N GLU A 60 -8.43 14.59 5.24
CA GLU A 60 -7.33 15.33 5.88
C GLU A 60 -6.16 14.42 6.25
N GLU A 61 -6.41 13.12 6.48
CA GLU A 61 -5.39 12.12 6.79
C GLU A 61 -4.77 11.52 5.53
N VAL A 62 -5.54 11.39 4.44
CA VAL A 62 -5.04 10.88 3.15
C VAL A 62 -3.77 11.61 2.71
N PHE A 63 -3.73 12.95 2.82
CA PHE A 63 -2.54 13.73 2.46
C PHE A 63 -1.32 13.41 3.32
N LYS A 64 -1.50 13.32 4.65
CA LYS A 64 -0.41 12.97 5.58
C LYS A 64 0.12 11.56 5.30
N ILE A 65 -0.78 10.63 5.01
CA ILE A 65 -0.47 9.24 4.66
C ILE A 65 0.31 9.18 3.35
N MET A 66 -0.12 9.94 2.34
CA MET A 66 0.58 10.04 1.06
C MET A 66 2.01 10.59 1.23
N ASP A 67 2.20 11.63 2.03
CA ASP A 67 3.52 12.19 2.30
C ASP A 67 4.43 11.19 3.04
N ALA A 68 3.88 10.50 4.05
CA ALA A 68 4.61 9.44 4.74
C ALA A 68 5.03 8.33 3.76
N ILE A 69 4.10 7.85 2.92
CA ILE A 69 4.38 6.82 1.90
C ILE A 69 5.45 7.29 0.91
N ARG A 70 5.38 8.55 0.44
CA ARG A 70 6.36 9.12 -0.48
C ARG A 70 7.76 9.08 0.11
N GLU A 71 7.92 9.57 1.33
CA GLU A 71 9.21 9.59 2.02
C GLU A 71 9.78 8.17 2.18
N LEU A 72 8.90 7.20 2.41
CA LEU A 72 9.27 5.80 2.58
C LEU A 72 9.71 5.14 1.27
N ILE A 73 9.00 5.41 0.17
CA ILE A 73 9.41 4.93 -1.16
C ILE A 73 10.76 5.55 -1.55
N VAL A 74 10.95 6.86 -1.31
CA VAL A 74 12.23 7.53 -1.57
C VAL A 74 13.35 6.85 -0.79
N ASN A 75 13.17 6.59 0.50
CA ASN A 75 14.14 5.87 1.32
C ASN A 75 14.41 4.44 0.80
N ALA A 76 13.38 3.71 0.37
CA ALA A 76 13.54 2.38 -0.22
C ALA A 76 14.30 2.43 -1.57
N MET A 77 14.09 3.46 -2.38
CA MET A 77 14.83 3.65 -3.63
C MET A 77 16.31 3.94 -3.40
N VAL A 78 16.66 4.66 -2.33
CA VAL A 78 18.07 4.88 -1.96
C VAL A 78 18.78 3.57 -1.61
N HIS A 79 18.06 2.60 -1.05
CA HIS A 79 18.59 1.28 -0.72
C HIS A 79 18.44 0.24 -1.84
N ARG A 80 17.93 0.64 -3.00
CA ARG A 80 17.69 -0.25 -4.15
C ARG A 80 18.99 -0.55 -4.89
N SER A 81 19.16 -1.80 -5.31
CA SER A 81 20.16 -2.15 -6.33
C SER A 81 19.67 -1.65 -7.69
N TYR A 82 20.46 -0.82 -8.38
CA TYR A 82 20.10 -0.21 -9.68
C TYR A 82 19.85 -1.25 -10.81
N LEU A 83 20.14 -2.52 -10.57
CA LEU A 83 19.98 -3.63 -11.53
C LEU A 83 18.56 -4.23 -11.52
N ASP A 84 17.74 -3.96 -10.51
CA ASP A 84 16.37 -4.49 -10.42
C ASP A 84 15.34 -3.46 -10.88
N HIS A 85 14.36 -3.89 -11.69
CA HIS A 85 13.36 -3.03 -12.37
C HIS A 85 11.92 -3.16 -11.83
N GLY A 86 11.70 -3.81 -10.68
CA GLY A 86 10.37 -3.92 -10.05
C GLY A 86 9.66 -2.57 -9.83
N THR A 87 8.41 -2.43 -10.27
CA THR A 87 7.63 -1.21 -10.03
C THR A 87 6.83 -1.35 -8.73
N ILE A 88 7.01 -0.40 -7.81
CA ILE A 88 6.21 -0.31 -6.58
C ILE A 88 5.02 0.60 -6.86
N GLN A 89 3.82 0.12 -6.58
CA GLN A 89 2.60 0.92 -6.62
C GLN A 89 2.02 1.01 -5.21
N VAL A 90 1.61 2.20 -4.81
CA VAL A 90 0.92 2.38 -3.52
C VAL A 90 -0.41 3.07 -3.77
N ALA A 91 -1.47 2.52 -3.17
CA ALA A 91 -2.82 3.05 -3.24
C ALA A 91 -3.34 3.33 -1.82
N VAL A 92 -4.01 4.47 -1.67
CA VAL A 92 -4.65 4.89 -0.42
C VAL A 92 -6.12 5.16 -0.74
N TYR A 93 -7.02 4.50 -0.02
CA TYR A 93 -8.46 4.64 -0.23
C TYR A 93 -9.07 5.59 0.81
N ASP A 94 -9.96 6.45 0.33
CA ASP A 94 -10.75 7.40 1.13
C ASP A 94 -12.07 6.74 1.58
N ASN A 95 -12.57 7.13 2.75
CA ASN A 95 -13.87 6.73 3.32
C ASN A 95 -15.05 6.85 2.35
N ARG A 96 -14.99 7.72 1.33
CA ARG A 96 -16.04 7.85 0.29
C ARG A 96 -16.25 6.60 -0.56
N TRP A 97 -15.30 5.67 -0.61
CA TRP A 97 -15.42 4.42 -1.36
C TRP A 97 -16.28 3.37 -0.66
N LYS A 98 -16.61 3.59 0.61
CA LYS A 98 -17.41 2.68 1.44
C LYS A 98 -18.86 2.52 0.96
N SER A 99 -19.36 3.40 0.08
CA SER A 99 -20.71 3.33 -0.50
C SER A 99 -20.76 2.66 -1.88
N LEU A 100 -19.62 2.26 -2.44
CA LEU A 100 -19.51 1.64 -3.78
C LEU A 100 -19.19 0.14 -3.72
N LEU A 101 -19.13 -0.42 -2.51
CA LEU A 101 -18.93 -1.84 -2.19
C LEU A 101 -20.09 -2.31 -1.29
#